data_AF-A0A931IB53-F1
#
_entry.id   AF-A0A931IB53-F1
#
_cell.length_a   1.000
_cell.length_b   1.000
_cell.length_c   1.000
_cell.angle_alpha   90.00
_cell.angle_beta   90.00
_cell.angle_gamma   90.00
#
_symmetry.space_group_name_H-M   'P 1'
#
loop_
_entity.id
_entity.type
_entity.pdbx_description
1 polymer ?
#
loop_
_entity_poly.entity_id
_entity_poly.type
_entity_poly.pdbx_seq_one_letter_code
_entity_poly.pdbx_strand_id
1 'polypeptide(L)'
;MQSELPAPDVLWGRTLVVQVVQDPDGSGQLGELTGGRVTFDMGYQDNWFTLVRYRGGKAVVFGRGRDETYIAPEHPQDLLAGAPPWVPADELTAPALREEIDFVRWWDGRWGHADRLESLRVDYETAVALYPLLESEQLVAVFTESLPGVTHEEVAALFTAAESGTVKAELLAGLDAELSDAVIGYLTRGGVMADAEAVFDPLPAPATGPRPRRRITSARHRRQLVDAMIEASEMTRNAPPDTPELTDLLARIELLHHDFGHVDFAFRVGRGIGVGAPRNLRRIPSGLRRLRDIEAGESGRWLFIRFLVTDRHIRVERAYDHWPSWYPRNPYDNDPDRRDLLDELTHRAPSARPPWAEIAADEYAYAFD
;
A
#
# COMPACT_ATOMS: atom_id res chain seq x y z
N MET A 1 6.04 -10.23 16.63
CA MET A 1 7.48 -10.05 16.86
C MET A 1 7.81 -8.63 16.41
N GLN A 2 8.00 -7.69 17.33
CA GLN A 2 8.47 -6.34 17.02
C GLN A 2 9.96 -6.31 17.37
N SER A 3 10.83 -6.74 16.44
CA SER A 3 12.23 -6.33 16.52
C SER A 3 12.38 -5.14 15.58
N GLU A 4 12.68 -3.98 16.16
CA GLU A 4 13.09 -2.82 15.39
C GLU A 4 14.35 -3.21 14.61
N LEU A 5 14.42 -2.87 13.33
CA LEU A 5 15.60 -3.17 12.52
C LEU A 5 16.87 -2.58 13.17
N PRO A 6 17.98 -3.34 13.22
CA PRO A 6 19.27 -2.80 13.64
C PRO A 6 19.72 -1.63 12.77
N ALA A 7 20.65 -0.80 13.28
CA ALA A 7 21.21 0.30 12.49
C ALA A 7 21.84 -0.19 11.17
N PRO A 8 21.89 0.65 10.11
CA PRO A 8 22.36 0.21 8.79
C PRO A 8 23.76 -0.40 8.78
N ASP A 9 24.69 0.07 9.61
CA ASP A 9 26.05 -0.47 9.68
C ASP A 9 26.09 -1.87 10.30
N VAL A 10 25.21 -2.15 11.27
CA VAL A 10 25.02 -3.48 11.85
C VAL A 10 24.47 -4.44 10.79
N LEU A 11 23.40 -4.03 10.09
CA LEU A 11 22.84 -4.83 9.00
C LEU A 11 23.88 -5.09 7.90
N TRP A 12 24.63 -4.06 7.51
CA TRP A 12 25.67 -4.16 6.49
C TRP A 12 26.75 -5.18 6.87
N GLY A 13 27.30 -5.08 8.08
CA GLY A 13 28.29 -6.02 8.58
C GLY A 13 27.78 -7.46 8.58
N ARG A 14 26.55 -7.68 9.09
CA ARG A 14 25.91 -9.00 9.10
C ARG A 14 25.70 -9.55 7.70
N THR A 15 25.18 -8.75 6.76
CA THR A 15 24.94 -9.18 5.39
C THR A 15 26.24 -9.64 4.71
N LEU A 16 27.32 -8.89 4.87
CA LEU A 16 28.60 -9.25 4.24
C LEU A 16 29.19 -10.55 4.80
N VAL A 17 29.11 -10.77 6.12
CA VAL A 17 29.56 -12.02 6.74
C VAL A 17 28.71 -13.19 6.29
N VAL A 18 27.38 -13.06 6.32
CA VAL A 18 26.47 -14.12 5.86
C VAL A 18 26.78 -14.53 4.42
N GLN A 19 27.00 -13.56 3.54
CA GLN A 19 27.31 -13.84 2.13
C GLN A 19 28.63 -14.57 1.95
N VAL A 20 29.67 -14.18 2.68
CA VAL A 20 30.96 -14.87 2.66
C VAL A 20 30.84 -16.32 3.14
N VAL A 21 30.07 -16.56 4.20
CA VAL A 21 29.95 -17.90 4.77
C VAL A 21 29.11 -18.81 3.89
N GLN A 22 28.07 -18.28 3.24
CA GLN A 22 27.20 -19.07 2.36
C GLN A 22 27.73 -19.21 0.92
N ASP A 23 28.60 -18.31 0.46
CA ASP A 23 29.26 -18.35 -0.85
C ASP A 23 30.79 -18.14 -0.71
N PRO A 24 31.50 -19.11 -0.08
CA PRO A 24 32.93 -18.97 0.25
C PRO A 24 33.84 -18.91 -0.99
N ASP A 25 33.37 -19.42 -2.13
CA ASP A 25 34.06 -19.36 -3.42
C ASP A 25 33.89 -17.99 -4.12
N GLY A 26 33.01 -17.13 -3.61
CA GLY A 26 32.70 -15.83 -4.19
C GLY A 26 32.08 -15.93 -5.58
N SER A 27 31.23 -16.93 -5.79
CA SER A 27 30.55 -17.17 -7.07
C SER A 27 29.59 -16.02 -7.47
N GLY A 28 29.16 -15.21 -6.49
CA GLY A 28 28.20 -14.13 -6.66
C GLY A 28 26.76 -14.63 -6.75
N GLN A 29 26.51 -15.92 -6.50
CA GLN A 29 25.18 -16.53 -6.63
C GLN A 29 24.17 -15.99 -5.62
N LEU A 30 24.63 -15.60 -4.43
CA LEU A 30 23.77 -15.13 -3.34
C LEU A 30 23.59 -13.62 -3.31
N GLY A 31 24.24 -12.88 -4.21
CA GLY A 31 24.16 -11.43 -4.17
C GLY A 31 25.27 -10.69 -4.88
N GLU A 32 25.04 -9.40 -5.06
CA GLU A 32 25.98 -8.47 -5.69
C GLU A 32 26.37 -7.36 -4.71
N LEU A 33 27.67 -7.10 -4.60
CA LEU A 33 28.24 -5.96 -3.88
C LEU A 33 28.86 -4.98 -4.87
N THR A 34 28.26 -3.80 -4.96
CA THR A 34 28.72 -2.73 -5.86
C THR A 34 28.70 -1.40 -5.12
N GLY A 35 29.87 -0.87 -4.76
CA GLY A 35 29.96 0.37 -4.00
C GLY A 35 29.32 0.27 -2.62
N GLY A 36 28.49 1.24 -2.24
CA GLY A 36 27.76 1.27 -0.97
C GLY A 36 26.47 0.44 -0.98
N ARG A 37 26.32 -0.49 -1.94
CA ARG A 37 25.11 -1.29 -2.16
C ARG A 37 25.44 -2.78 -2.10
N VAL A 38 24.64 -3.51 -1.34
CA VAL A 38 24.65 -4.98 -1.32
C VAL A 38 23.24 -5.48 -1.57
N THR A 39 23.09 -6.36 -2.56
CA THR A 39 21.86 -7.14 -2.79
C THR A 39 22.11 -8.55 -2.31
N PHE A 40 21.17 -9.09 -1.53
CA PHE A 40 21.24 -10.44 -1.00
C PHE A 40 19.98 -11.21 -1.40
N ASP A 41 20.17 -12.30 -2.13
CA ASP A 41 19.12 -13.26 -2.50
C ASP A 41 19.19 -14.44 -1.54
N MET A 42 18.11 -14.65 -0.80
CA MET A 42 18.01 -15.71 0.21
C MET A 42 17.85 -17.10 -0.42
N GLY A 43 17.64 -17.20 -1.74
CA GLY A 43 17.48 -18.45 -2.49
C GLY A 43 16.18 -19.22 -2.18
N TYR A 44 15.36 -18.72 -1.25
CA TYR A 44 14.12 -19.35 -0.80
C TYR A 44 12.92 -18.42 -1.05
N GLN A 45 11.88 -18.97 -1.68
CA GLN A 45 10.58 -18.31 -1.89
C GLN A 45 10.66 -16.92 -2.56
N ASP A 46 11.68 -16.70 -3.40
CA ASP A 46 11.88 -15.42 -4.13
C ASP A 46 12.11 -14.23 -3.17
N ASN A 47 12.64 -14.51 -1.97
CA ASN A 47 12.99 -13.50 -0.97
C ASN A 47 14.37 -12.91 -1.23
N TRP A 48 14.43 -11.60 -1.29
CA TRP A 48 15.66 -10.86 -1.50
C TRP A 48 15.53 -9.46 -0.93
N PHE A 49 16.66 -8.84 -0.62
CA PHE A 49 16.70 -7.42 -0.29
C PHE A 49 17.95 -6.76 -0.84
N THR A 50 17.88 -5.45 -1.02
CA THR A 50 19.03 -4.59 -1.29
C THR A 50 19.15 -3.59 -0.15
N LEU A 51 20.34 -3.51 0.44
CA LEU A 51 20.72 -2.48 1.40
C LEU A 51 21.69 -1.51 0.71
N VAL A 52 21.35 -0.22 0.72
CA VAL A 52 22.17 0.86 0.19
C VAL A 52 22.54 1.82 1.31
N ARG A 53 23.83 2.06 1.52
CA ARG A 53 24.35 3.07 2.45
C ARG A 53 24.78 4.30 1.68
N TYR A 54 24.36 5.45 2.16
CA TYR A 54 24.73 6.76 1.61
C TYR A 54 25.59 7.54 2.61
N ARG A 55 26.37 8.48 2.09
CA ARG A 55 27.09 9.44 2.94
C ARG A 55 26.12 10.24 3.83
N GLY A 56 26.61 10.62 5.01
CA GLY A 56 25.83 11.40 5.98
C GLY A 56 24.91 10.56 6.87
N GLY A 57 25.21 9.26 7.03
CA GLY A 57 24.49 8.36 7.93
C GLY A 57 23.08 8.03 7.47
N LYS A 58 22.86 7.98 6.15
CA LYS A 58 21.56 7.68 5.52
C LYS A 58 21.63 6.29 4.87
N ALA A 59 20.52 5.56 4.87
CA ALA A 59 20.46 4.28 4.19
C ALA A 59 19.06 3.97 3.69
N VAL A 60 18.95 3.07 2.72
CA VAL A 60 17.67 2.52 2.27
C VAL A 60 17.80 1.01 2.20
N VAL A 61 16.79 0.30 2.68
CA VAL A 61 16.61 -1.13 2.44
C VAL A 61 15.28 -1.35 1.73
N PHE A 62 15.30 -2.16 0.68
CA PHE A 62 14.10 -2.51 -0.09
C PHE A 62 14.22 -3.93 -0.60
N GLY A 63 13.10 -4.57 -0.91
CA GLY A 63 13.14 -5.96 -1.36
C GLY A 63 11.78 -6.63 -1.41
N ARG A 64 11.82 -7.95 -1.46
CA ARG A 64 10.68 -8.86 -1.48
C ARG A 64 10.78 -9.80 -0.30
N GLY A 65 9.72 -9.85 0.50
CA GLY A 65 9.62 -10.69 1.69
C GLY A 65 8.26 -11.34 1.77
N ARG A 66 8.18 -12.55 1.23
CA ARG A 66 6.97 -13.36 1.10
C ARG A 66 7.24 -14.75 1.67
N ASP A 67 6.24 -15.28 2.35
CA ASP A 67 6.23 -16.67 2.74
C ASP A 67 4.90 -17.33 2.37
N GLU A 68 4.68 -18.56 2.84
CA GLU A 68 3.44 -19.31 2.58
C GLU A 68 2.18 -18.64 3.15
N THR A 69 2.34 -17.70 4.08
CA THR A 69 1.24 -16.94 4.69
C THR A 69 1.05 -15.55 4.07
N TYR A 70 1.90 -15.17 3.12
CA TYR A 70 1.81 -13.86 2.46
C TYR A 70 0.48 -13.68 1.73
N ILE A 71 -0.24 -12.62 2.10
CA ILE A 71 -1.46 -12.18 1.43
C ILE A 71 -1.15 -10.85 0.73
N ALA A 72 -1.17 -10.90 -0.61
CA ALA A 72 -1.02 -9.69 -1.42
C ALA A 72 -2.12 -8.67 -1.05
N PRO A 73 -1.79 -7.37 -0.99
CA PRO A 73 -2.78 -6.37 -0.61
C PRO A 73 -3.87 -6.26 -1.68
N GLU A 74 -5.11 -6.03 -1.25
CA GLU A 74 -6.25 -5.89 -2.18
C GLU A 74 -6.09 -4.66 -3.10
N HIS A 75 -5.34 -3.66 -2.64
CA HIS A 75 -4.97 -2.44 -3.36
C HIS A 75 -3.44 -2.40 -3.51
N PRO A 76 -2.88 -1.85 -4.62
CA PRO A 76 -1.44 -1.75 -4.69
C PRO A 76 -1.01 -0.76 -3.58
N GLN A 77 0.25 -0.76 -3.14
CA GLN A 77 0.73 0.12 -2.04
C GLN A 77 1.82 1.12 -2.48
N ASP A 78 1.71 2.38 -2.03
CA ASP A 78 2.70 3.42 -2.30
C ASP A 78 3.84 3.31 -1.29
N LEU A 79 4.83 2.47 -1.60
CA LEU A 79 5.97 2.20 -0.73
C LEU A 79 6.86 3.42 -0.46
N LEU A 80 6.65 4.53 -1.16
CA LEU A 80 7.45 5.76 -1.05
C LEU A 80 6.61 6.97 -0.60
N ALA A 81 5.36 6.76 -0.17
CA ALA A 81 4.53 7.85 0.34
C ALA A 81 5.20 8.49 1.58
N GLY A 82 5.41 9.81 1.55
CA GLY A 82 6.08 10.53 2.64
C GLY A 82 7.60 10.31 2.72
N ALA A 83 8.20 9.61 1.75
CA ALA A 83 9.65 9.41 1.71
C ALA A 83 10.41 10.77 1.66
N PRO A 84 11.49 10.93 2.44
CA PRO A 84 12.34 12.12 2.37
C PRO A 84 12.85 12.40 0.94
N PRO A 85 13.13 13.66 0.57
CA PRO A 85 13.57 14.01 -0.79
C PRO A 85 14.85 13.31 -1.26
N TRP A 86 15.67 12.80 -0.32
CA TRP A 86 16.92 12.10 -0.62
C TRP A 86 16.72 10.60 -0.88
N VAL A 87 15.54 10.02 -0.64
CA VAL A 87 15.26 8.62 -0.98
C VAL A 87 15.21 8.49 -2.51
N PRO A 88 15.81 7.44 -3.12
CA PRO A 88 15.95 7.31 -4.57
C PRO A 88 14.62 6.90 -5.24
N ALA A 89 13.64 7.80 -5.21
CA ALA A 89 12.30 7.51 -5.72
C ALA A 89 12.29 7.15 -7.21
N ASP A 90 13.15 7.77 -8.01
CA ASP A 90 13.25 7.51 -9.45
C ASP A 90 13.69 6.06 -9.73
N GLU A 91 14.56 5.50 -8.88
CA GLU A 91 15.00 4.11 -8.97
C GLU A 91 13.91 3.14 -8.48
N LEU A 92 13.28 3.47 -7.34
CA LEU A 92 12.39 2.56 -6.63
C LEU A 92 10.94 2.54 -7.17
N THR A 93 10.52 3.58 -7.90
CA THR A 93 9.12 3.65 -8.35
C THR A 93 8.80 2.56 -9.38
N ALA A 94 9.68 2.29 -10.34
CA ALA A 94 9.40 1.28 -11.37
C ALA A 94 9.26 -0.15 -10.78
N PRO A 95 10.20 -0.63 -9.93
CA PRO A 95 10.04 -1.89 -9.21
C PRO A 95 8.75 -1.95 -8.36
N ALA A 96 8.42 -0.87 -7.65
CA ALA A 96 7.18 -0.81 -6.85
C ALA A 96 5.93 -0.97 -7.73
N LEU A 97 5.87 -0.28 -8.88
CA LEU A 97 4.73 -0.38 -9.80
C LEU A 97 4.60 -1.75 -10.50
N ARG A 98 5.73 -2.45 -10.68
CA ARG A 98 5.78 -3.82 -11.21
C ARG A 98 5.56 -4.89 -10.13
N GLU A 99 5.34 -4.48 -8.87
CA GLU A 99 5.17 -5.38 -7.73
C GLU A 99 6.40 -6.32 -7.54
N GLU A 100 7.58 -5.80 -7.93
CA GLU A 100 8.89 -6.45 -7.80
C GLU A 100 9.42 -6.38 -6.37
N ILE A 101 9.04 -5.34 -5.64
CA ILE A 101 9.35 -5.11 -4.24
C ILE A 101 8.05 -4.98 -3.43
N ASP A 102 8.09 -5.46 -2.20
CA ASP A 102 6.97 -5.40 -1.25
C ASP A 102 7.20 -4.34 -0.17
N PHE A 103 8.45 -4.03 0.16
CA PHE A 103 8.78 -3.04 1.18
C PHE A 103 9.91 -2.09 0.75
N VAL A 104 9.87 -0.89 1.33
CA VAL A 104 10.96 0.09 1.32
C VAL A 104 11.05 0.71 2.72
N ARG A 105 12.24 0.72 3.30
CA ARG A 105 12.55 1.43 4.54
C ARG A 105 13.74 2.34 4.34
N TRP A 106 13.72 3.50 4.98
CA TRP A 106 14.79 4.48 4.93
C TRP A 106 15.27 4.84 6.32
N TRP A 107 16.58 5.03 6.46
CA TRP A 107 17.23 5.41 7.70
C TRP A 107 17.69 6.87 7.64
N ASP A 108 17.26 7.65 8.63
CA ASP A 108 17.73 9.02 8.89
C ASP A 108 17.83 9.24 10.41
N GLY A 109 18.66 8.42 11.08
CA GLY A 109 18.75 8.34 12.54
C GLY A 109 17.73 7.39 13.19
N ARG A 110 16.71 6.98 12.44
CA ARG A 110 15.79 5.85 12.75
C ARG A 110 15.25 5.28 11.44
N TRP A 111 14.77 4.03 11.48
CA TRP A 111 14.08 3.44 10.34
C TRP A 111 12.67 4.02 10.19
N GLY A 112 12.37 4.54 9.01
CA GLY A 112 11.03 4.92 8.58
C GLY A 112 10.56 4.07 7.40
N HIS A 113 9.27 4.12 7.13
CA HIS A 113 8.61 3.54 5.97
C HIS A 113 7.45 4.47 5.57
N ALA A 114 6.74 4.15 4.50
CA ALA A 114 5.61 4.96 4.06
C ALA A 114 4.51 5.05 5.13
N ASP A 115 4.09 6.28 5.47
CA ASP A 115 3.24 6.59 6.64
C ASP A 115 1.87 5.91 6.62
N ARG A 116 1.36 5.59 5.43
CA ARG A 116 0.04 4.97 5.25
C ARG A 116 0.07 3.43 5.29
N LEU A 117 1.26 2.83 5.32
CA LEU A 117 1.37 1.38 5.41
C LEU A 117 1.22 0.94 6.87
N GLU A 118 0.48 -0.14 7.07
CA GLU A 118 0.39 -0.77 8.37
C GLU A 118 1.77 -1.25 8.82
N SER A 119 2.29 -0.70 9.93
CA SER A 119 3.63 -1.00 10.41
C SER A 119 3.86 -2.50 10.64
N LEU A 120 2.86 -3.23 11.14
CA LEU A 120 2.96 -4.68 11.34
C LEU A 120 3.24 -5.44 10.06
N ARG A 121 2.64 -5.01 8.94
CA ARG A 121 2.86 -5.61 7.64
C ARG A 121 4.26 -5.32 7.12
N VAL A 122 4.68 -4.05 7.17
CA VAL A 122 6.02 -3.65 6.71
C VAL A 122 7.09 -4.34 7.54
N ASP A 123 6.92 -4.40 8.87
CA ASP A 123 7.82 -5.12 9.76
C ASP A 123 7.84 -6.61 9.44
N TYR A 124 6.69 -7.22 9.10
CA TYR A 124 6.62 -8.61 8.68
C TYR A 124 7.38 -8.87 7.38
N GLU A 125 7.07 -8.15 6.30
CA GLU A 125 7.69 -8.32 4.99
C GLU A 125 9.20 -8.07 5.07
N THR A 126 9.61 -7.04 5.82
CA THR A 126 11.02 -6.78 6.11
C THR A 126 11.63 -7.94 6.89
N ALA A 127 10.97 -8.42 7.94
CA ALA A 127 11.49 -9.50 8.77
C ALA A 127 11.58 -10.83 8.04
N VAL A 128 10.68 -11.13 7.10
CA VAL A 128 10.77 -12.32 6.26
C VAL A 128 11.96 -12.22 5.32
N ALA A 129 12.16 -11.07 4.67
CA ALA A 129 13.28 -10.86 3.75
C ALA A 129 14.65 -10.84 4.46
N LEU A 130 14.69 -10.31 5.69
CA LEU A 130 15.92 -10.15 6.47
C LEU A 130 16.02 -11.17 7.62
N TYR A 131 15.18 -12.21 7.66
CA TYR A 131 15.04 -13.11 8.80
C TYR A 131 16.37 -13.59 9.43
N PRO A 132 17.38 -14.05 8.68
CA PRO A 132 18.64 -14.43 9.29
C PRO A 132 19.34 -13.23 9.96
N LEU A 133 19.24 -12.02 9.42
CA LEU A 133 20.01 -10.86 9.85
C LEU A 133 19.54 -10.20 11.14
N LEU A 134 18.34 -10.51 11.61
CA LEU A 134 17.73 -9.77 12.71
C LEU A 134 18.25 -10.20 14.08
N GLU A 135 18.49 -11.50 14.26
CA GLU A 135 18.85 -12.09 15.55
C GLU A 135 20.29 -12.60 15.52
N SER A 136 21.23 -11.80 16.06
CA SER A 136 22.66 -12.14 16.04
C SER A 136 22.96 -13.51 16.65
N GLU A 137 22.31 -13.85 17.76
CA GLU A 137 22.56 -15.13 18.45
C GLU A 137 22.11 -16.33 17.61
N GLN A 138 21.02 -16.17 16.85
CA GLN A 138 20.55 -17.21 15.94
C GLN A 138 21.51 -17.38 14.76
N LEU A 139 22.04 -16.27 14.20
CA LEU A 139 23.09 -16.35 13.17
C LEU A 139 24.31 -17.10 13.68
N VAL A 140 24.81 -16.71 14.86
CA VAL A 140 25.99 -17.32 15.46
C VAL A 140 25.75 -18.82 15.65
N ALA A 141 24.60 -19.22 16.20
CA ALA A 141 24.25 -20.63 16.37
C ALA A 141 24.21 -21.39 15.03
N VAL A 142 23.49 -20.87 14.03
CA VAL A 142 23.35 -21.49 12.71
C VAL A 142 24.70 -21.66 12.02
N PHE A 143 25.56 -20.65 12.07
CA PHE A 143 26.88 -20.73 11.43
C PHE A 143 27.85 -21.62 12.19
N THR A 144 27.80 -21.63 13.52
CA THR A 144 28.62 -22.56 14.34
C THR A 144 28.27 -24.02 14.02
N GLU A 145 26.98 -24.32 13.81
CA GLU A 145 26.54 -25.66 13.41
C GLU A 145 26.94 -26.03 11.97
N SER A 146 27.07 -25.02 11.10
CA SER A 146 27.33 -25.22 9.66
C SER A 146 28.83 -25.24 9.31
N LEU A 147 29.69 -24.70 10.17
CA LEU A 147 31.14 -24.58 9.93
C LEU A 147 31.94 -25.58 10.80
N PRO A 148 32.52 -26.63 10.20
CA PRO A 148 33.28 -27.63 10.95
C PRO A 148 34.52 -27.03 11.63
N GLY A 149 34.65 -27.24 12.95
CA GLY A 149 35.86 -26.88 13.69
C GLY A 149 35.89 -25.42 14.20
N VAL A 150 34.85 -24.64 13.93
CA VAL A 150 34.70 -23.26 14.43
C VAL A 150 33.88 -23.26 15.71
N THR A 151 34.28 -22.45 16.69
CA THR A 151 33.56 -22.27 17.95
C THR A 151 32.52 -21.14 17.87
N HIS A 152 31.51 -21.20 18.74
CA HIS A 152 30.53 -20.13 18.89
C HIS A 152 31.19 -18.76 19.18
N GLU A 153 32.21 -18.75 20.03
CA GLU A 153 32.94 -17.53 20.39
C GLU A 153 33.66 -16.89 19.19
N GLU A 154 34.22 -17.70 18.29
CA GLU A 154 34.89 -17.22 17.06
C GLU A 154 33.88 -16.62 16.08
N VAL A 155 32.74 -17.28 15.86
CA VAL A 155 31.66 -16.76 15.00
C VAL A 155 31.08 -15.47 15.60
N ALA A 156 30.82 -15.43 16.91
CA ALA A 156 30.33 -14.24 17.60
C ALA A 156 31.31 -13.06 17.50
N ALA A 157 32.62 -13.33 17.64
CA ALA A 157 33.67 -12.33 17.49
C ALA A 157 33.70 -11.77 16.06
N LEU A 158 33.53 -12.62 15.04
CA LEU A 158 33.47 -12.18 13.65
C LEU A 158 32.26 -11.27 13.38
N PHE A 159 31.06 -11.65 13.81
CA PHE A 159 29.87 -10.81 13.65
C PHE A 159 30.04 -9.47 14.37
N THR A 160 30.49 -9.49 15.63
CA THR A 160 30.74 -8.26 16.40
C THR A 160 31.74 -7.34 15.69
N ALA A 161 32.81 -7.91 15.14
CA ALA A 161 33.81 -7.15 14.40
C ALA A 161 33.24 -6.61 13.08
N ALA A 162 32.43 -7.36 12.36
CA ALA A 162 31.80 -6.92 11.11
C ALA A 162 30.77 -5.80 11.33
N GLU A 163 29.95 -5.90 12.37
CA GLU A 163 29.01 -4.85 12.77
C GLU A 163 29.70 -3.53 13.12
N SER A 164 30.95 -3.61 13.59
CA SER A 164 31.76 -2.45 13.95
C SER A 164 32.71 -1.98 12.83
N GLY A 165 32.77 -2.70 11.71
CA GLY A 165 33.74 -2.43 10.64
C GLY A 165 35.20 -2.65 11.05
N THR A 166 35.46 -3.59 11.95
CA THR A 166 36.79 -3.86 12.51
C THR A 166 37.25 -5.30 12.28
N VAL A 167 36.79 -5.96 11.22
CA VAL A 167 37.19 -7.34 10.91
C VAL A 167 38.69 -7.39 10.64
N LYS A 168 39.38 -8.33 11.28
CA LYS A 168 40.80 -8.58 11.04
C LYS A 168 40.99 -9.93 10.37
N ALA A 169 42.06 -10.07 9.59
CA ALA A 169 42.35 -11.30 8.86
C ALA A 169 42.50 -12.52 9.79
N GLU A 170 42.97 -12.32 11.03
CA GLU A 170 43.12 -13.40 12.01
C GLU A 170 41.79 -14.01 12.43
N LEU A 171 40.70 -13.24 12.43
CA LEU A 171 39.36 -13.76 12.73
C LEU A 171 38.81 -14.65 11.62
N LEU A 172 39.27 -14.45 10.38
CA LEU A 172 38.87 -15.24 9.22
C LEU A 172 39.68 -16.53 9.12
N ALA A 173 40.97 -16.48 9.47
CA ALA A 173 41.84 -17.67 9.48
C ALA A 173 41.35 -18.77 10.44
N GLY A 174 40.58 -18.41 11.48
CA GLY A 174 39.95 -19.37 12.38
C GLY A 174 38.71 -20.07 11.81
N LEU A 175 38.08 -19.52 10.76
CA LEU A 175 36.91 -20.14 10.14
C LEU A 175 37.28 -21.29 9.20
N ASP A 176 38.25 -21.06 8.33
CA ASP A 176 38.83 -22.06 7.44
C ASP A 176 40.17 -21.52 6.90
N ALA A 177 41.22 -22.33 6.95
CA ALA A 177 42.54 -21.96 6.42
C ALA A 177 42.56 -21.87 4.88
N GLU A 178 41.55 -22.45 4.22
CA GLU A 178 41.34 -22.40 2.77
C GLU A 178 40.40 -21.27 2.33
N LEU A 179 39.88 -20.43 3.26
CA LEU A 179 39.14 -19.23 2.89
C LEU A 179 40.00 -18.38 1.96
N SER A 180 39.51 -18.24 0.74
CA SER A 180 40.30 -17.70 -0.35
C SER A 180 40.60 -16.20 -0.16
N ASP A 181 41.65 -15.71 -0.82
CA ASP A 181 41.91 -14.27 -0.99
C ASP A 181 40.66 -13.51 -1.51
N ALA A 182 39.71 -14.22 -2.15
CA ALA A 182 38.46 -13.64 -2.61
C ALA A 182 37.56 -13.18 -1.46
N VAL A 183 37.53 -13.88 -0.33
CA VAL A 183 36.73 -13.52 0.86
C VAL A 183 37.28 -12.28 1.53
N ILE A 184 38.59 -12.25 1.78
CA ILE A 184 39.27 -11.04 2.31
C ILE A 184 39.05 -9.88 1.35
N GLY A 185 39.20 -10.11 0.05
CA GLY A 185 38.92 -9.12 -0.98
C GLY A 185 37.47 -8.62 -0.96
N TYR A 186 36.49 -9.50 -0.74
CA TYR A 186 35.07 -9.15 -0.65
C TYR A 186 34.78 -8.26 0.55
N LEU A 187 35.20 -8.67 1.76
CA LEU A 187 35.03 -7.89 2.99
C LEU A 187 35.77 -6.55 2.94
N THR A 188 36.94 -6.51 2.29
CA THR A 188 37.69 -5.27 2.03
C THR A 188 36.91 -4.34 1.11
N ARG A 189 36.36 -4.85 -0.01
CA ARG A 189 35.49 -4.05 -0.91
C ARG A 189 34.21 -3.57 -0.23
N GLY A 190 33.72 -4.32 0.76
CA GLY A 190 32.56 -3.92 1.58
C GLY A 190 32.89 -2.90 2.68
N GLY A 191 34.18 -2.62 2.91
CA GLY A 191 34.64 -1.65 3.91
C GLY A 191 34.38 -2.07 5.35
N VAL A 192 34.41 -3.37 5.66
CA VAL A 192 34.24 -3.89 7.03
C VAL A 192 35.52 -4.44 7.66
N MET A 193 36.61 -4.52 6.88
CA MET A 193 37.94 -4.82 7.42
C MET A 193 38.47 -3.61 8.19
N ALA A 194 39.23 -3.85 9.26
CA ALA A 194 39.77 -2.80 10.13
C ALA A 194 40.65 -1.77 9.40
N ASP A 195 41.31 -2.19 8.33
CA ASP A 195 42.18 -1.33 7.51
C ASP A 195 41.50 -0.84 6.22
N ALA A 196 40.20 -1.12 6.03
CA ALA A 196 39.45 -0.70 4.85
C ALA A 196 38.68 0.60 5.11
N GLU A 197 38.55 1.43 4.09
CA GLU A 197 37.67 2.58 4.14
C GLU A 197 36.20 2.13 4.04
N ALA A 198 35.33 2.71 4.87
CA ALA A 198 33.90 2.46 4.78
C ALA A 198 33.35 2.93 3.43
N VAL A 199 32.49 2.11 2.81
CA VAL A 199 32.00 2.33 1.45
C VAL A 199 30.56 2.82 1.46
N PHE A 200 30.30 3.87 0.68
CA PHE A 200 29.00 4.53 0.57
C PHE A 200 28.71 4.93 -0.87
N ASP A 201 27.45 4.87 -1.26
CA ASP A 201 26.95 5.48 -2.48
C ASP A 201 26.79 7.00 -2.31
N PRO A 202 26.92 7.78 -3.41
CA PRO A 202 26.54 9.17 -3.40
C PRO A 202 25.04 9.29 -3.14
N LEU A 203 24.62 10.34 -2.41
CA LEU A 203 23.20 10.64 -2.26
C LEU A 203 22.58 10.85 -3.65
N PRO A 204 21.40 10.26 -3.92
CA PRO A 204 20.72 10.49 -5.18
C PRO A 204 20.28 11.95 -5.27
N ALA A 205 20.14 12.43 -6.51
CA ALA A 205 19.55 13.74 -6.73
C ALA A 205 18.11 13.73 -6.19
N PRO A 206 17.64 14.82 -5.56
CA PRO A 206 16.25 14.90 -5.13
C PRO A 206 15.31 14.69 -6.31
N ALA A 207 14.30 13.84 -6.13
CA ALA A 207 13.30 13.61 -7.17
C ALA A 207 12.62 14.94 -7.53
N THR A 208 12.60 15.26 -8.83
CA THR A 208 11.96 16.48 -9.34
C THR A 208 10.75 16.13 -10.19
N GLY A 209 9.56 16.51 -9.72
CA GLY A 209 8.31 16.30 -10.45
C GLY A 209 7.41 15.21 -9.85
N PRO A 210 6.24 14.99 -10.47
CA PRO A 210 5.35 13.93 -10.05
C PRO A 210 6.02 12.59 -10.35
N ARG A 211 5.98 11.66 -9.38
CA ARG A 211 6.39 10.28 -9.62
C ARG A 211 5.54 9.69 -10.79
N PRO A 212 5.95 8.57 -11.42
CA PRO A 212 5.10 7.81 -12.34
C PRO A 212 4.07 6.90 -11.63
N ARG A 213 2.84 6.82 -12.14
CA ARG A 213 1.72 6.01 -11.58
C ARG A 213 1.28 4.91 -12.52
N ARG A 214 0.69 3.83 -11.98
CA ARG A 214 0.00 2.82 -12.80
C ARG A 214 -1.48 3.15 -12.93
N ARG A 215 -2.02 3.01 -14.14
CA ARG A 215 -3.47 3.04 -14.37
C ARG A 215 -4.11 1.81 -13.73
N ILE A 216 -5.11 1.99 -12.88
CA ILE A 216 -5.83 0.86 -12.27
C ILE A 216 -6.93 0.34 -13.20
N THR A 217 -7.27 -0.94 -13.05
CA THR A 217 -8.36 -1.54 -13.83
C THR A 217 -9.70 -0.93 -13.42
N SER A 218 -10.65 -0.86 -14.36
CA SER A 218 -11.98 -0.29 -14.09
C SER A 218 -12.69 -1.00 -12.92
N ALA A 219 -12.49 -2.31 -12.76
CA ALA A 219 -13.06 -3.09 -11.66
C ALA A 219 -12.43 -2.75 -10.30
N ARG A 220 -11.13 -2.43 -10.25
CA ARG A 220 -10.47 -2.02 -9.00
C ARG A 220 -10.83 -0.58 -8.63
N HIS A 221 -10.82 0.32 -9.61
CA HIS A 221 -11.24 1.71 -9.45
C HIS A 221 -12.67 1.79 -8.89
N ARG A 222 -13.59 1.01 -9.46
CA ARG A 222 -14.97 0.91 -8.98
C ARG A 222 -15.07 0.45 -7.53
N ARG A 223 -14.31 -0.57 -7.11
CA ARG A 223 -14.30 -1.04 -5.71
C ARG A 223 -13.82 0.06 -4.76
N GLN A 224 -12.67 0.66 -5.04
CA GLN A 224 -12.13 1.78 -4.25
C GLN A 224 -13.12 2.94 -4.13
N LEU A 225 -13.79 3.27 -5.22
CA LEU A 225 -14.79 4.33 -5.23
C LEU A 225 -16.00 3.99 -4.34
N VAL A 226 -16.47 2.74 -4.38
CA VAL A 226 -17.57 2.30 -3.51
C VAL A 226 -17.16 2.30 -2.05
N ASP A 227 -15.98 1.78 -1.72
CA ASP A 227 -15.48 1.76 -0.34
C ASP A 227 -15.32 3.18 0.21
N ALA A 228 -14.73 4.09 -0.58
CA ALA A 228 -14.64 5.51 -0.21
C ALA A 228 -16.01 6.20 -0.07
N MET A 229 -17.01 5.80 -0.87
CA MET A 229 -18.38 6.28 -0.70
C MET A 229 -19.03 5.73 0.57
N ILE A 230 -18.71 4.51 1.01
CA ILE A 230 -19.23 3.90 2.24
C ILE A 230 -18.67 4.62 3.48
N GLU A 231 -17.38 4.96 3.45
CA GLU A 231 -16.71 5.65 4.56
C GLU A 231 -17.03 7.14 4.63
N ALA A 232 -17.45 7.73 3.50
CA ALA A 232 -17.82 9.13 3.44
C ALA A 232 -19.08 9.44 4.29
N SER A 233 -19.10 10.66 4.83
CA SER A 233 -20.26 11.21 5.52
C SER A 233 -21.00 12.23 4.66
N GLU A 234 -22.31 12.34 4.86
CA GLU A 234 -23.12 13.36 4.18
C GLU A 234 -22.71 14.77 4.62
N MET A 235 -22.39 15.63 3.66
CA MET A 235 -22.08 17.03 3.95
C MET A 235 -23.36 17.81 4.29
N THR A 236 -23.23 18.79 5.18
CA THR A 236 -24.37 19.62 5.59
C THR A 236 -24.88 20.44 4.40
N ARG A 237 -26.18 20.37 4.13
CA ARG A 237 -26.85 21.06 3.03
C ARG A 237 -28.28 21.44 3.38
N ASN A 238 -28.81 22.46 2.72
CA ASN A 238 -30.23 22.82 2.83
C ASN A 238 -31.08 21.74 2.15
N ALA A 239 -32.22 21.42 2.75
CA ALA A 239 -33.21 20.56 2.10
C ALA A 239 -33.71 21.24 0.80
N PRO A 240 -33.90 20.47 -0.29
CA PRO A 240 -34.52 21.02 -1.48
C PRO A 240 -35.95 21.48 -1.16
N PRO A 241 -36.46 22.52 -1.83
CA PRO A 241 -37.83 22.97 -1.64
C PRO A 241 -38.83 21.89 -2.07
N ASP A 242 -40.05 21.94 -1.52
CA ASP A 242 -41.14 21.09 -2.00
C ASP A 242 -41.52 21.47 -3.44
N THR A 243 -41.43 20.51 -4.36
CA THR A 243 -41.71 20.69 -5.78
C THR A 243 -42.99 19.97 -6.21
N PRO A 244 -43.68 20.43 -7.26
CA PRO A 244 -44.82 19.70 -7.85
C PRO A 244 -44.45 18.27 -8.25
N GLU A 245 -43.21 18.04 -8.71
CA GLU A 245 -42.69 16.73 -9.06
C GLU A 245 -42.55 15.81 -7.85
N LEU A 246 -42.12 16.35 -6.71
CA LEU A 246 -42.08 15.60 -5.46
C LEU A 246 -43.51 15.23 -5.03
N THR A 247 -44.44 16.18 -5.08
CA THR A 247 -45.86 15.92 -4.75
C THR A 247 -46.47 14.83 -5.64
N ASP A 248 -46.26 14.87 -6.96
CA ASP A 248 -46.74 13.84 -7.89
C ASP A 248 -46.13 12.46 -7.57
N LEU A 249 -44.83 12.41 -7.23
CA LEU A 249 -44.18 11.15 -6.84
C LEU A 249 -44.72 10.59 -5.53
N LEU A 250 -44.93 11.44 -4.51
CA LEU A 250 -45.50 11.03 -3.22
C LEU A 250 -46.90 10.44 -3.39
N ALA A 251 -47.78 11.09 -4.16
CA ALA A 251 -49.12 10.58 -4.44
C ALA A 251 -49.10 9.20 -5.14
N ARG A 252 -48.14 8.98 -6.06
CA ARG A 252 -47.97 7.66 -6.70
C ARG A 252 -47.47 6.61 -5.73
N ILE A 253 -46.54 6.96 -4.85
CA ILE A 253 -45.99 6.03 -3.84
C ILE A 253 -47.07 5.65 -2.84
N GLU A 254 -47.92 6.59 -2.43
CA GLU A 254 -49.07 6.32 -1.56
C GLU A 254 -50.03 5.30 -2.19
N LEU A 255 -50.38 5.49 -3.47
CA LEU A 255 -51.22 4.55 -4.21
C LEU A 255 -50.59 3.15 -4.26
N LEU A 256 -49.28 3.06 -4.49
CA LEU A 256 -48.58 1.78 -4.53
C LEU A 256 -48.53 1.12 -3.15
N HIS A 257 -48.36 1.90 -2.09
CA HIS A 257 -48.41 1.38 -0.74
C HIS A 257 -49.81 0.85 -0.39
N HIS A 258 -50.86 1.57 -0.79
CA HIS A 258 -52.24 1.10 -0.66
C HIS A 258 -52.46 -0.23 -1.40
N ASP A 259 -51.98 -0.35 -2.63
CA ASP A 259 -52.26 -1.51 -3.48
C ASP A 259 -51.40 -2.75 -3.12
N PHE A 260 -50.21 -2.55 -2.55
CA PHE A 260 -49.22 -3.63 -2.33
C PHE A 260 -48.74 -3.80 -0.88
N GLY A 261 -49.15 -2.92 0.05
CA GLY A 261 -48.94 -3.06 1.50
C GLY A 261 -47.54 -2.72 2.04
N HIS A 262 -46.48 -2.78 1.22
CA HIS A 262 -45.15 -2.31 1.61
C HIS A 262 -44.38 -1.81 0.39
N VAL A 263 -43.83 -0.59 0.48
CA VAL A 263 -42.97 -0.08 -0.57
C VAL A 263 -41.86 0.81 -0.01
N ASP A 264 -40.71 0.20 0.21
CA ASP A 264 -39.45 0.91 0.36
C ASP A 264 -38.83 1.06 -1.03
N PHE A 265 -38.93 2.27 -1.60
CA PHE A 265 -38.32 2.56 -2.89
C PHE A 265 -36.96 3.17 -2.69
N ALA A 266 -35.93 2.53 -3.20
CA ALA A 266 -34.58 3.08 -3.29
C ALA A 266 -34.21 3.30 -4.75
N PHE A 267 -33.59 4.43 -5.07
CA PHE A 267 -33.12 4.74 -6.43
C PHE A 267 -31.71 5.29 -6.40
N ARG A 268 -30.94 5.00 -7.46
CA ARG A 268 -29.56 5.44 -7.67
C ARG A 268 -29.41 6.04 -9.07
N VAL A 269 -28.43 6.92 -9.26
CA VAL A 269 -28.02 7.46 -10.57
C VAL A 269 -27.82 6.36 -11.64
N GLY A 270 -28.17 6.70 -12.90
CA GLY A 270 -27.92 5.87 -14.08
C GLY A 270 -28.98 4.80 -14.30
N ARG A 271 -28.74 3.60 -13.76
CA ARG A 271 -29.63 2.44 -13.88
C ARG A 271 -30.43 2.25 -12.59
N GLY A 272 -31.69 2.66 -12.64
CA GLY A 272 -32.64 2.52 -11.54
C GLY A 272 -32.93 1.05 -11.24
N ILE A 273 -32.63 0.63 -10.02
CA ILE A 273 -33.06 -0.67 -9.49
C ILE A 273 -33.98 -0.34 -8.33
N GLY A 274 -35.28 -0.44 -8.58
CA GLY A 274 -36.26 -0.41 -7.50
C GLY A 274 -36.15 -1.71 -6.73
N VAL A 275 -35.60 -1.63 -5.52
CA VAL A 275 -35.75 -2.71 -4.54
C VAL A 275 -37.24 -2.75 -4.15
N GLY A 276 -37.87 -3.92 -4.17
CA GLY A 276 -39.28 -4.08 -3.76
C GLY A 276 -40.37 -3.72 -4.79
N ALA A 277 -40.03 -3.39 -6.05
CA ALA A 277 -41.00 -2.93 -7.03
C ALA A 277 -41.61 -4.06 -7.93
N PRO A 278 -42.92 -4.08 -8.19
CA PRO A 278 -43.50 -4.90 -9.26
C PRO A 278 -43.02 -4.41 -10.65
N ARG A 279 -42.76 -5.36 -11.57
CA ARG A 279 -42.09 -5.17 -12.88
C ARG A 279 -42.72 -4.15 -13.85
N ASN A 280 -43.89 -3.58 -13.55
CA ASN A 280 -44.69 -2.77 -14.48
C ASN A 280 -44.61 -1.24 -14.27
N LEU A 281 -43.72 -0.74 -13.42
CA LEU A 281 -43.67 0.68 -13.01
C LEU A 281 -42.83 1.60 -13.93
N ARG A 282 -43.10 1.60 -15.25
CA ARG A 282 -42.35 2.42 -16.23
C ARG A 282 -42.40 3.95 -15.99
N ARG A 283 -43.35 4.46 -15.19
CA ARG A 283 -43.56 5.91 -14.95
C ARG A 283 -42.80 6.48 -13.74
N ILE A 284 -42.36 5.65 -12.79
CA ILE A 284 -41.58 6.12 -11.62
C ILE A 284 -40.16 6.57 -12.03
N PRO A 285 -39.42 5.83 -12.89
CA PRO A 285 -38.07 6.24 -13.28
C PRO A 285 -38.00 7.59 -14.00
N SER A 286 -39.01 7.95 -14.78
CA SER A 286 -39.03 9.24 -15.49
C SER A 286 -39.40 10.41 -14.57
N GLY A 287 -40.30 10.20 -13.60
CA GLY A 287 -40.59 11.18 -12.55
C GLY A 287 -39.37 11.47 -11.67
N LEU A 288 -38.66 10.42 -11.25
CA LEU A 288 -37.45 10.55 -10.43
C LEU A 288 -36.32 11.30 -11.13
N ARG A 289 -36.13 11.10 -12.44
CA ARG A 289 -35.13 11.88 -13.21
C ARG A 289 -35.48 13.37 -13.23
N ARG A 290 -36.75 13.72 -13.51
CA ARG A 290 -37.19 15.12 -13.49
C ARG A 290 -37.04 15.74 -12.11
N LEU A 291 -37.45 15.02 -11.05
CA LEU A 291 -37.27 15.47 -9.69
C LEU A 291 -35.78 15.73 -9.39
N ARG A 292 -34.90 14.80 -9.77
CA ARG A 292 -33.45 14.92 -9.58
C ARG A 292 -32.89 16.18 -10.25
N ASP A 293 -33.34 16.48 -11.47
CA ASP A 293 -32.86 17.64 -12.21
C ASP A 293 -33.40 18.96 -11.66
N ILE A 294 -34.64 18.99 -11.15
CA ILE A 294 -35.25 20.19 -10.54
C ILE A 294 -34.68 20.47 -9.15
N GLU A 295 -34.38 19.43 -8.38
CA GLU A 295 -33.74 19.54 -7.07
C GLU A 295 -32.22 19.79 -7.17
N ALA A 296 -31.67 19.92 -8.39
CA ALA A 296 -30.28 20.27 -8.59
C ALA A 296 -29.99 21.68 -8.04
N GLY A 297 -29.08 21.77 -7.08
CA GLY A 297 -28.58 23.05 -6.56
C GLY A 297 -27.07 23.19 -6.74
N GLU A 298 -26.48 24.20 -6.10
CA GLU A 298 -25.01 24.38 -6.07
C GLU A 298 -24.29 23.17 -5.46
N SER A 299 -24.97 22.43 -4.58
CA SER A 299 -24.49 21.19 -3.97
C SER A 299 -24.64 19.94 -4.85
N GLY A 300 -25.10 20.12 -6.09
CA GLY A 300 -25.38 19.05 -7.04
C GLY A 300 -26.72 18.36 -6.83
N ARG A 301 -26.86 17.24 -7.51
CA ARG A 301 -28.01 16.33 -7.46
C ARG A 301 -27.74 15.21 -6.47
N TRP A 302 -28.81 14.67 -5.87
CA TRP A 302 -28.69 13.47 -5.05
C TRP A 302 -28.21 12.28 -5.88
N LEU A 303 -27.45 11.40 -5.22
CA LEU A 303 -26.95 10.15 -5.78
C LEU A 303 -27.91 9.00 -5.49
N PHE A 304 -28.52 9.02 -4.30
CA PHE A 304 -29.51 8.06 -3.86
C PHE A 304 -30.73 8.78 -3.29
N ILE A 305 -31.91 8.19 -3.47
CA ILE A 305 -33.14 8.63 -2.82
C ILE A 305 -33.91 7.41 -2.32
N ARG A 306 -34.47 7.52 -1.11
CA ARG A 306 -35.36 6.52 -0.49
C ARG A 306 -36.69 7.16 -0.10
N PHE A 307 -37.77 6.42 -0.34
CA PHE A 307 -39.09 6.74 0.18
C PHE A 307 -39.50 5.64 1.16
N LEU A 308 -39.79 6.01 2.40
CA LEU A 308 -40.30 5.11 3.43
C LEU A 308 -41.74 5.48 3.72
N VAL A 309 -42.62 4.49 3.78
CA VAL A 309 -44.03 4.69 4.16
C VAL A 309 -44.28 4.05 5.51
N THR A 310 -44.69 4.85 6.50
CA THR A 310 -44.99 4.38 7.87
C THR A 310 -46.29 5.03 8.33
N ASP A 311 -47.29 4.25 8.72
CA ASP A 311 -48.56 4.74 9.27
C ASP A 311 -49.21 5.88 8.44
N ARG A 312 -49.19 5.76 7.11
CA ARG A 312 -49.65 6.76 6.11
C ARG A 312 -48.81 8.04 5.99
N HIS A 313 -47.65 8.11 6.64
CA HIS A 313 -46.66 9.14 6.43
C HIS A 313 -45.58 8.66 5.46
N ILE A 314 -45.25 9.49 4.46
CA ILE A 314 -44.13 9.23 3.55
C ILE A 314 -42.95 10.09 3.97
N ARG A 315 -41.84 9.43 4.32
CA ARG A 315 -40.55 10.07 4.60
C ARG A 315 -39.65 9.92 3.37
N VAL A 316 -39.03 11.03 2.96
CA VAL A 316 -38.10 11.06 1.83
C VAL A 316 -36.69 11.29 2.36
N GLU A 317 -35.78 10.40 2.01
CA GLU A 317 -34.36 10.50 2.37
C GLU A 317 -33.52 10.59 1.11
N ARG A 318 -32.51 11.47 1.11
CA ARG A 318 -31.60 11.66 0.00
C ARG A 318 -30.17 11.50 0.51
N ALA A 319 -29.32 10.88 -0.29
CA ALA A 319 -27.87 10.85 -0.05
C ALA A 319 -27.17 11.40 -1.29
N TYR A 320 -26.25 12.33 -1.09
CA TYR A 320 -25.55 13.02 -2.17
C TYR A 320 -24.06 12.70 -2.18
N ASP A 321 -23.50 12.30 -1.04
CA ASP A 321 -22.04 12.22 -0.85
C ASP A 321 -21.56 10.87 -0.36
N HIS A 322 -22.44 9.92 -0.08
CA HIS A 322 -22.04 8.63 0.49
C HIS A 322 -22.94 7.51 -0.02
N TRP A 323 -22.50 6.27 0.20
CA TRP A 323 -23.30 5.07 0.00
C TRP A 323 -24.16 4.85 1.24
N PRO A 324 -25.48 5.10 1.19
CA PRO A 324 -26.29 4.98 2.38
C PRO A 324 -26.49 3.51 2.78
N SER A 325 -26.45 3.23 4.09
CA SER A 325 -26.62 1.87 4.65
C SER A 325 -27.95 1.20 4.26
N TRP A 326 -28.95 2.00 3.89
CA TRP A 326 -30.26 1.51 3.44
C TRP A 326 -30.30 1.08 1.97
N TYR A 327 -29.27 1.37 1.16
CA TYR A 327 -29.22 0.94 -0.23
C TYR A 327 -28.45 -0.39 -0.34
N PRO A 328 -29.10 -1.49 -0.76
CA PRO A 328 -28.49 -2.81 -0.69
C PRO A 328 -27.32 -2.95 -1.66
N ARG A 329 -26.23 -3.57 -1.18
CA ARG A 329 -25.17 -4.10 -2.05
C ARG A 329 -25.72 -5.32 -2.77
N ASN A 330 -25.78 -5.25 -4.08
CA ASN A 330 -26.30 -6.35 -4.90
C ASN A 330 -25.12 -7.11 -5.52
N PRO A 331 -25.11 -8.47 -5.49
CA PRO A 331 -24.09 -9.27 -6.18
C PRO A 331 -24.02 -9.06 -7.70
N TYR A 332 -25.03 -8.43 -8.31
CA TYR A 332 -25.11 -8.18 -9.76
C TYR A 332 -24.50 -6.84 -10.23
N ASP A 333 -23.51 -6.29 -9.51
CA ASP A 333 -22.70 -5.15 -9.96
C ASP A 333 -23.52 -3.85 -10.13
N ASN A 334 -24.18 -3.44 -9.05
CA ASN A 334 -24.94 -2.19 -8.96
C ASN A 334 -24.10 -1.03 -8.43
N ASP A 335 -22.82 -0.96 -8.80
CA ASP A 335 -21.93 0.13 -8.41
C ASP A 335 -22.08 1.30 -9.38
N PRO A 336 -22.09 2.56 -8.91
CA PRO A 336 -22.33 3.71 -9.75
C PRO A 336 -21.32 3.77 -10.90
N ASP A 337 -21.81 4.08 -12.10
CA ASP A 337 -20.91 4.25 -13.23
C ASP A 337 -20.04 5.47 -12.98
N ARG A 338 -18.72 5.29 -13.08
CA ARG A 338 -17.76 6.37 -12.86
C ARG A 338 -18.05 7.57 -13.74
N ARG A 339 -18.44 7.36 -15.00
CA ARG A 339 -18.77 8.45 -15.92
C ARG A 339 -19.94 9.27 -15.40
N ASP A 340 -21.00 8.61 -14.93
CA ASP A 340 -22.16 9.29 -14.36
C ASP A 340 -21.79 10.12 -13.12
N LEU A 341 -20.85 9.61 -12.29
CA LEU A 341 -20.33 10.33 -11.13
C LEU A 341 -19.47 11.53 -11.53
N LEU A 342 -18.60 11.40 -12.54
CA LEU A 342 -17.78 12.52 -13.03
C LEU A 342 -18.62 13.62 -13.66
N ASP A 343 -19.62 13.23 -14.45
CA ASP A 343 -20.59 14.16 -15.01
C ASP A 343 -21.30 14.90 -13.87
N GLU A 344 -21.70 14.21 -12.79
CA GLU A 344 -22.26 14.86 -11.60
C GLU A 344 -21.28 15.82 -10.91
N LEU A 345 -20.05 15.39 -10.62
CA LEU A 345 -19.03 16.19 -9.92
C LEU A 345 -18.62 17.45 -10.69
N THR A 346 -18.70 17.41 -12.03
CA THR A 346 -18.41 18.56 -12.90
C THR A 346 -19.43 19.69 -12.70
N HIS A 347 -20.67 19.36 -12.34
CA HIS A 347 -21.73 20.34 -12.08
C HIS A 347 -21.75 20.86 -10.64
N ARG A 348 -20.98 20.24 -9.72
CA ARG A 348 -20.88 20.68 -8.33
C ARG A 348 -19.83 21.78 -8.17
N ALA A 349 -20.13 22.76 -7.32
CA ALA A 349 -19.11 23.68 -6.82
C ALA A 349 -18.00 22.90 -6.10
N PRO A 350 -16.72 23.32 -6.17
CA PRO A 350 -15.61 22.60 -5.51
C PRO A 350 -15.86 22.33 -4.02
N SER A 351 -16.47 23.28 -3.29
CA SER A 351 -16.82 23.16 -1.87
C SER A 351 -17.96 22.18 -1.57
N ALA A 352 -18.66 21.68 -2.59
CA ALA A 352 -19.73 20.71 -2.47
C ALA A 352 -19.37 19.34 -3.10
N ARG A 353 -18.11 19.16 -3.48
CA ARG A 353 -17.60 17.86 -3.92
C ARG A 353 -17.31 17.01 -2.68
N PRO A 354 -17.78 15.75 -2.65
CA PRO A 354 -17.48 14.85 -1.55
C PRO A 354 -15.99 14.48 -1.54
N PRO A 355 -15.46 13.99 -0.40
CA PRO A 355 -14.04 13.64 -0.28
C PRO A 355 -13.55 12.63 -1.32
N TRP A 356 -14.41 11.70 -1.78
CA TRP A 356 -14.06 10.71 -2.81
C TRP A 356 -14.06 11.27 -4.24
N ALA A 357 -14.37 12.55 -4.46
CA ALA A 357 -14.41 13.14 -5.80
C ALA A 357 -13.06 13.05 -6.54
N GLU A 358 -11.96 13.14 -5.79
CA GLU A 358 -10.60 12.96 -6.34
C GLU A 358 -10.38 11.52 -6.79
N ILE A 359 -10.82 10.54 -5.98
CA ILE A 359 -10.77 9.11 -6.33
C ILE A 359 -11.56 8.85 -7.61
N ALA A 360 -12.76 9.43 -7.76
CA ALA A 360 -13.55 9.29 -8.98
C ALA A 360 -12.81 9.82 -10.23
N ALA A 361 -12.13 10.96 -10.10
CA ALA A 361 -11.39 11.59 -11.20
C ALA A 361 -10.12 10.82 -11.57
N ASP A 362 -9.48 10.20 -10.60
CA ASP A 362 -8.15 9.61 -10.73
C ASP A 362 -8.18 8.14 -11.17
N GLU A 363 -7.89 7.87 -12.44
CA GLU A 363 -7.73 6.49 -12.95
C GLU A 363 -6.38 5.88 -12.64
N TYR A 364 -5.49 6.67 -12.07
CA TYR A 364 -4.15 6.27 -11.75
C TYR A 364 -4.11 6.05 -10.25
N ALA A 365 -3.33 5.09 -9.83
CA ALA A 365 -3.05 4.93 -8.42
C ALA A 365 -1.53 4.84 -8.32
N TYR A 366 -0.96 5.69 -7.47
CA TYR A 366 -0.27 5.03 -6.38
C TYR A 366 -1.42 4.60 -5.52
N ALA A 367 -1.79 3.35 -5.64
CA ALA A 367 -1.78 2.58 -4.44
C ALA A 367 -1.92 3.34 -3.08
N PHE A 368 -3.13 3.77 -2.74
CA PHE A 368 -3.44 4.34 -1.42
C PHE A 368 -4.67 3.61 -0.89
N ASP A 369 -4.59 3.18 0.37
CA ASP A 369 -5.74 2.82 1.21
C ASP A 369 -6.34 4.10 1.80
#